data_AF-A0A6A6R291-F1
#
_entry.id   AF-A0A6A6R291-F1
#
_cell.length_a   1.000
_cell.length_b   1.000
_cell.length_c   1.000
_cell.angle_alpha   90.00
_cell.angle_beta   90.00
_cell.angle_gamma   90.00
#
_symmetry.space_group_name_H-M   'P 1'
#
loop_
_entity.id
_entity.type
_entity.pdbx_description
1 polymer ?
#
loop_
_entity_poly.entity_id
_entity_poly.type
_entity_poly.pdbx_seq_one_letter_code
_entity_poly.pdbx_strand_id
1 'polypeptide(L)'
;MAVTLLPSQIGGSDDETPPPVTGGPVRLCVYDVSLFFKNFRSIPGVFLPWSSSKSDEMSPQSPSNLICLVLQFLLLVLESVYMISLPLFVVFPVGSFILYVSTVLLLVHSISWILNGTSTSVKSNVNIGPDARHEDECWIFLNGVATGHLWLQSNVDRLALTFRRPIIGVLNRTYGILFDLIQCVIERDFCYSTDDIRRSYALIKEKLLDARFKKVVLILHSQGGIEGAMILDWLLAEVPQDILQQLEIYTFGNASNHFNNPHRSYSSMHNAELRKGSNPGDKAVRHIEHYANSGDFVACWGVLSFRNMRNRYMGHVLTRNGSGHLLNQHYLSAMFPLGPDSRVLEDSDFMNSEVEIVGAGMSTAREGAESTVRAGSDEAVAVVEDVNSPILPIKIASSESQFDPGRMLHPARVKDISRLWLYRNGMSPSD
;
A
#
# COMPACT_ATOMS: atom_id res chain seq x y z
N MET A 1 -19.85 1.21 -10.59
CA MET A 1 -19.22 -0.08 -10.21
C MET A 1 -18.95 -0.01 -8.73
N ALA A 2 -19.22 -1.07 -7.97
CA ALA A 2 -18.99 -1.04 -6.53
C ALA A 2 -17.51 -1.20 -6.17
N VAL A 3 -17.08 -0.56 -5.08
CA VAL A 3 -15.76 -0.74 -4.46
C VAL A 3 -15.95 -1.63 -3.25
N THR A 4 -15.11 -2.65 -3.14
CA THR A 4 -15.20 -3.60 -2.05
C THR A 4 -14.36 -3.12 -0.87
N LEU A 5 -15.00 -2.87 0.28
CA LEU A 5 -14.30 -2.58 1.54
C LEU A 5 -14.23 -3.86 2.38
N LEU A 6 -13.03 -4.18 2.83
CA LEU A 6 -12.81 -5.19 3.86
C LEU A 6 -12.37 -4.49 5.16
N PRO A 7 -13.16 -4.63 6.25
CA PRO A 7 -12.73 -4.23 7.58
C PRO A 7 -11.59 -5.14 8.08
N SER A 8 -10.93 -4.73 9.15
CA SER A 8 -9.85 -5.50 9.78
C SER A 8 -10.39 -6.74 10.52
N GLN A 9 -9.52 -7.71 10.81
CA GLN A 9 -9.93 -9.09 11.16
C GLN A 9 -9.80 -9.38 12.66
N ILE A 10 -10.60 -10.34 13.19
CA ILE A 10 -10.52 -10.86 14.57
C ILE A 10 -9.67 -12.14 14.64
N GLY A 11 -8.93 -12.32 15.74
CA GLY A 11 -8.29 -13.60 16.11
C GLY A 11 -9.27 -14.63 16.64
N GLY A 12 -9.23 -15.84 16.07
CA GLY A 12 -9.94 -17.04 16.51
C GLY A 12 -9.31 -18.28 15.85
N SER A 13 -9.58 -19.49 16.35
CA SER A 13 -8.91 -20.74 15.93
C SER A 13 -9.47 -21.38 14.65
N ASP A 14 -8.56 -22.08 13.96
CA ASP A 14 -8.71 -23.09 12.91
C ASP A 14 -8.72 -22.68 11.41
N ASP A 15 -7.63 -23.15 10.77
CA ASP A 15 -7.53 -23.95 9.53
C ASP A 15 -7.91 -23.36 8.18
N GLU A 16 -7.39 -22.19 7.79
CA GLU A 16 -7.40 -21.78 6.38
C GLU A 16 -6.09 -21.12 5.92
N THR A 17 -5.54 -21.70 4.83
CA THR A 17 -4.44 -21.16 4.01
C THR A 17 -4.70 -19.70 3.59
N PRO A 18 -3.70 -18.82 3.41
CA PRO A 18 -2.24 -19.01 3.37
C PRO A 18 -1.50 -19.43 4.66
N PRO A 19 -0.20 -19.80 4.58
CA PRO A 19 0.64 -20.03 5.76
C PRO A 19 0.82 -18.74 6.58
N PRO A 20 0.92 -18.82 7.92
CA PRO A 20 1.25 -17.66 8.74
C PRO A 20 2.68 -17.21 8.42
N VAL A 21 2.94 -15.90 8.49
CA VAL A 21 4.30 -15.33 8.27
C VAL A 21 5.31 -15.79 9.32
N THR A 22 4.84 -16.24 10.48
CA THR A 22 5.68 -16.92 11.48
C THR A 22 6.02 -18.37 11.11
N GLY A 23 5.51 -18.85 9.97
CA GLY A 23 5.84 -20.16 9.41
C GLY A 23 7.27 -20.23 8.89
N GLY A 24 7.72 -21.44 8.56
CA GLY A 24 9.07 -21.64 8.04
C GLY A 24 9.28 -20.93 6.69
N PRO A 25 10.43 -20.25 6.47
CA PRO A 25 10.67 -19.39 5.31
C PRO A 25 10.56 -20.16 3.99
N VAL A 26 11.07 -21.40 3.94
CA VAL A 26 10.96 -22.25 2.74
C VAL A 26 9.50 -22.55 2.37
N ARG A 27 8.62 -22.73 3.37
CA ARG A 27 7.18 -22.97 3.12
C ARG A 27 6.51 -21.71 2.57
N LEU A 28 6.91 -20.54 3.06
CA LEU A 28 6.44 -19.25 2.54
C LEU A 28 6.89 -19.06 1.09
N CYS A 29 8.15 -19.32 0.77
CA CYS A 29 8.66 -19.27 -0.62
C CYS A 29 7.90 -20.19 -1.57
N VAL A 30 7.63 -21.43 -1.16
CA VAL A 30 6.86 -22.38 -1.98
C VAL A 30 5.44 -21.87 -2.22
N TYR A 31 4.82 -21.29 -1.19
CA TYR A 31 3.50 -20.68 -1.33
C TYR A 31 3.52 -19.46 -2.26
N ASP A 32 4.53 -18.61 -2.14
CA ASP A 32 4.73 -17.42 -2.96
C ASP A 32 4.94 -17.74 -4.43
N VAL A 33 5.73 -18.78 -4.72
CA VAL A 33 5.91 -19.31 -6.06
C VAL A 33 4.60 -19.87 -6.61
N SER A 34 3.84 -20.62 -5.80
CA SER A 34 2.51 -21.10 -6.21
C SER A 34 1.56 -19.94 -6.53
N LEU A 35 1.58 -18.88 -5.70
CA LEU A 35 0.75 -17.71 -5.87
C LEU A 35 1.14 -16.88 -7.11
N PHE A 36 2.44 -16.80 -7.39
CA PHE A 36 2.96 -16.20 -8.62
C PHE A 36 2.38 -16.90 -9.85
N PHE A 37 2.45 -18.23 -9.92
CA PHE A 37 1.90 -18.98 -11.05
C PHE A 37 0.38 -18.91 -11.15
N LYS A 38 -0.33 -18.88 -10.01
CA LYS A 38 -1.79 -18.70 -9.97
C LYS A 38 -2.21 -17.36 -10.60
N ASN A 39 -1.45 -16.29 -10.33
CA ASN A 39 -1.75 -14.95 -10.80
C ASN A 39 -1.00 -14.56 -12.08
N PHE A 40 -0.16 -15.42 -12.64
CA PHE A 40 0.72 -15.12 -13.79
C PHE A 40 0.00 -14.45 -14.97
N ARG A 41 -1.26 -14.84 -15.24
CA ARG A 41 -2.07 -14.23 -16.33
C ARG A 41 -2.37 -12.74 -16.15
N SER A 42 -2.24 -12.21 -14.94
CA SER A 42 -2.43 -10.79 -14.64
C SER A 42 -1.17 -9.94 -14.80
N ILE A 43 0.00 -10.54 -15.07
CA ILE A 43 1.27 -9.81 -15.29
C ILE A 43 1.18 -8.76 -16.41
N PRO A 44 0.58 -9.04 -17.59
CA PRO A 44 0.40 -7.99 -18.61
C PRO A 44 -0.44 -6.81 -18.09
N GLY A 45 -1.33 -7.07 -17.14
CA GLY A 45 -2.15 -6.08 -16.45
C GLY A 45 -1.37 -5.16 -15.50
N VAL A 46 -0.09 -5.43 -15.20
CA VAL A 46 0.79 -4.50 -14.46
C VAL A 46 0.95 -3.19 -15.25
N PHE A 47 1.09 -3.32 -16.57
CA PHE A 47 1.33 -2.21 -17.49
C PHE A 47 0.07 -1.71 -18.21
N LEU A 48 -1.07 -2.39 -18.04
CA LEU A 48 -2.32 -2.06 -18.72
C LEU A 48 -3.41 -1.64 -17.72
N PRO A 49 -4.22 -0.61 -18.05
CA PRO A 49 -4.31 0.07 -19.34
C PRO A 49 -3.21 1.11 -19.56
N TRP A 50 -2.74 1.21 -20.81
CA TRP A 50 -1.78 2.24 -21.20
C TRP A 50 -2.42 3.63 -21.17
N SER A 51 -1.70 4.60 -20.62
CA SER A 51 -2.08 6.02 -20.66
C SER A 51 -0.93 6.86 -21.22
N SER A 52 -1.29 7.98 -21.83
CA SER A 52 -0.35 8.93 -22.44
C SER A 52 -0.26 10.25 -21.69
N SER A 53 -0.83 10.37 -20.48
CA SER A 53 -0.74 11.60 -19.69
C SER A 53 0.71 11.91 -19.32
N LYS A 54 1.10 13.18 -19.32
CA LYS A 54 2.48 13.61 -19.08
C LYS A 54 3.04 13.18 -17.71
N SER A 55 2.17 13.02 -16.70
CA SER A 55 2.54 12.60 -15.34
C SER A 55 2.65 11.09 -15.13
N ASP A 56 2.30 10.30 -16.14
CA ASP A 56 2.23 8.84 -16.03
C ASP A 56 3.60 8.22 -16.34
N GLU A 57 3.97 7.17 -15.62
CA GLU A 57 5.32 6.59 -15.67
C GLU A 57 5.65 6.01 -17.05
N MET A 58 4.65 5.46 -17.77
CA MET A 58 4.85 4.90 -19.11
C MET A 58 4.63 5.91 -20.25
N SER A 59 4.35 7.18 -19.94
CA SER A 59 4.06 8.14 -21.00
C SER A 59 5.27 8.39 -21.90
N PRO A 60 5.14 8.22 -23.24
CA PRO A 60 6.24 8.43 -24.18
C PRO A 60 6.54 9.92 -24.40
N GLN A 61 5.75 10.82 -23.83
CA GLN A 61 5.90 12.27 -23.97
C GLN A 61 7.12 12.80 -23.20
N SER A 62 7.61 12.06 -22.21
CA SER A 62 8.77 12.44 -21.41
C SER A 62 10.01 11.64 -21.85
N PRO A 63 11.10 12.31 -22.27
CA PRO A 63 12.35 11.62 -22.62
C PRO A 63 12.94 10.86 -21.42
N SER A 64 12.71 11.34 -20.20
CA SER A 64 13.10 10.66 -18.96
C SER A 64 12.41 9.31 -18.80
N ASN A 65 11.11 9.23 -19.09
CA ASN A 65 10.37 7.97 -19.04
C ASN A 65 10.89 6.98 -20.09
N LEU A 66 11.19 7.47 -21.30
CA LEU A 66 11.74 6.63 -22.36
C LEU A 66 13.10 6.04 -21.96
N ILE A 67 13.98 6.83 -21.33
CA ILE A 67 15.26 6.33 -20.81
C ILE A 67 15.01 5.24 -19.76
N CYS A 68 14.12 5.47 -18.78
CA CYS A 68 13.78 4.47 -17.77
C CYS A 68 13.26 3.17 -18.40
N LEU A 69 12.34 3.26 -19.36
CA LEU A 69 11.79 2.10 -20.07
C LEU A 69 12.86 1.33 -20.85
N VAL A 70 13.75 2.04 -21.56
CA VAL A 70 14.85 1.40 -22.32
C VAL A 70 15.83 0.70 -21.39
N LEU A 71 16.24 1.34 -20.28
CA LEU A 71 17.16 0.74 -19.32
C LEU A 71 16.51 -0.46 -18.62
N GLN A 72 15.23 -0.37 -18.24
CA GLN A 72 14.51 -1.51 -17.67
C GLN A 72 14.33 -2.66 -18.65
N PHE A 73 14.06 -2.36 -19.92
CA PHE A 73 14.00 -3.39 -20.95
C PHE A 73 15.37 -4.07 -21.18
N LEU A 74 16.45 -3.29 -21.17
CA LEU A 74 17.81 -3.82 -21.28
C LEU A 74 18.14 -4.74 -20.09
N LEU A 75 17.81 -4.32 -18.87
CA LEU A 75 17.95 -5.16 -17.67
C LEU A 75 17.12 -6.44 -17.79
N LEU A 76 15.85 -6.33 -18.15
CA LEU A 76 14.97 -7.49 -18.33
C LEU A 76 15.55 -8.52 -19.31
N VAL A 77 16.08 -8.08 -20.46
CA VAL A 77 16.72 -8.97 -21.44
C VAL A 77 17.99 -9.58 -20.87
N LEU A 78 18.88 -8.78 -20.25
CA LEU A 78 20.14 -9.24 -19.67
C LEU A 78 19.91 -10.27 -18.56
N GLU A 79 19.01 -9.97 -17.63
CA GLU A 79 18.62 -10.85 -16.52
C GLU A 79 17.96 -12.13 -17.03
N SER A 80 17.10 -12.05 -18.04
CA SER A 80 16.46 -13.24 -18.65
C SER A 80 17.51 -14.17 -19.26
N VAL A 81 18.45 -13.61 -20.04
CA VAL A 81 19.56 -14.38 -20.63
C VAL A 81 20.42 -15.00 -19.53
N TYR A 82 20.73 -14.24 -18.49
CA TYR A 82 21.48 -14.73 -17.34
C TYR A 82 20.78 -15.93 -16.68
N MET A 83 19.51 -15.79 -16.32
CA MET A 83 18.73 -16.86 -15.66
C MET A 83 18.63 -18.12 -16.52
N ILE A 84 18.41 -17.98 -17.83
CA ILE A 84 18.34 -19.12 -18.77
C ILE A 84 19.72 -19.78 -18.94
N SER A 85 20.81 -19.02 -18.84
CA SER A 85 22.16 -19.55 -18.99
C SER A 85 22.64 -20.36 -17.79
N LEU A 86 22.16 -20.08 -16.57
CA LEU A 86 22.67 -20.69 -15.34
C LEU A 86 22.70 -22.23 -15.36
N PRO A 87 21.66 -22.95 -15.82
CA PRO A 87 21.70 -24.41 -15.90
C PRO A 87 22.76 -24.97 -16.87
N LEU A 88 23.17 -24.18 -17.87
CA LEU A 88 24.18 -24.58 -18.85
C LEU A 88 25.58 -24.59 -18.26
N PHE A 89 25.83 -23.87 -17.16
CA PHE A 89 27.15 -23.75 -16.54
C PHE A 89 27.56 -24.96 -15.69
N VAL A 90 26.69 -25.95 -15.51
CA VAL A 90 26.99 -27.20 -14.78
C VAL A 90 28.15 -27.97 -15.42
N VAL A 91 28.38 -27.80 -16.72
CA VAL A 91 29.45 -28.49 -17.48
C VAL A 91 30.76 -27.68 -17.62
N PHE A 92 30.79 -26.44 -17.12
CA PHE A 92 31.93 -25.53 -17.30
C PHE A 92 32.84 -25.49 -16.05
N PRO A 93 34.14 -25.16 -16.20
CA PRO A 93 35.01 -24.92 -15.07
C PRO A 93 34.49 -23.80 -14.14
N VAL A 94 34.65 -23.99 -12.83
CA VAL A 94 34.18 -23.04 -11.80
C VAL A 94 34.74 -21.63 -12.03
N GLY A 95 35.99 -21.50 -12.48
CA GLY A 95 36.59 -20.19 -12.79
C GLY A 95 35.88 -19.41 -13.90
N SER A 96 35.47 -20.09 -14.97
CA SER A 96 34.68 -19.47 -16.05
C SER A 96 33.28 -19.06 -15.57
N PHE A 97 32.67 -19.87 -14.69
CA PHE A 97 31.37 -19.53 -14.11
C PHE A 97 31.46 -18.28 -13.23
N ILE A 98 32.46 -18.20 -12.33
CA ILE A 98 32.68 -17.02 -11.48
C ILE A 98 32.92 -15.76 -12.32
N LEU A 99 33.74 -15.85 -13.36
CA LEU A 99 34.01 -14.72 -14.27
C LEU A 99 32.74 -14.27 -14.99
N TYR A 100 31.94 -15.21 -15.49
CA TYR A 100 30.67 -14.93 -16.15
C TYR A 100 29.69 -14.22 -15.22
N VAL A 101 29.43 -14.79 -14.04
CA VAL A 101 28.54 -14.20 -13.01
C VAL A 101 29.02 -12.80 -12.63
N SER A 102 30.31 -12.64 -12.34
CA SER A 102 30.88 -11.34 -11.97
C SER A 102 30.67 -10.31 -13.08
N THR A 103 30.87 -10.70 -14.33
CA THR A 103 30.68 -9.80 -15.49
C THR A 103 29.22 -9.36 -15.63
N VAL A 104 28.28 -10.30 -15.52
CA VAL A 104 26.85 -9.98 -15.62
C VAL A 104 26.42 -9.09 -14.45
N LEU A 105 26.83 -9.40 -13.23
CA LEU A 105 26.50 -8.59 -12.05
C LEU A 105 27.08 -7.17 -12.16
N LEU A 106 28.29 -7.02 -12.69
CA LEU A 106 28.88 -5.70 -12.95
C LEU A 106 28.09 -4.92 -14.00
N LEU A 107 27.61 -5.58 -15.07
CA LEU A 107 26.78 -4.95 -16.09
C LEU A 107 25.43 -4.50 -15.53
N VAL A 108 24.74 -5.39 -14.81
CA VAL A 108 23.48 -5.08 -14.13
C VAL A 108 23.67 -3.93 -13.15
N HIS A 109 24.72 -3.96 -12.33
CA HIS A 109 25.04 -2.88 -11.39
C HIS A 109 25.28 -1.56 -12.12
N SER A 110 26.01 -1.58 -13.24
CA SER A 110 26.33 -0.37 -14.02
C SER A 110 25.08 0.27 -14.63
N ILE A 111 24.19 -0.54 -15.22
CA ILE A 111 22.93 -0.06 -15.79
C ILE A 111 22.01 0.45 -14.67
N SER A 112 21.91 -0.30 -13.58
CA SER A 112 21.10 0.06 -12.41
C SER A 112 21.61 1.32 -11.73
N TRP A 113 22.91 1.59 -11.74
CA TRP A 113 23.48 2.83 -11.21
C TRP A 113 22.99 4.06 -11.99
N ILE A 114 22.88 3.97 -13.32
CA ILE A 114 22.30 5.04 -14.15
C ILE A 114 20.83 5.24 -13.81
N LEU A 115 20.09 4.14 -13.61
CA LEU A 115 18.65 4.18 -13.32
C LEU A 115 18.34 4.71 -11.92
N ASN A 116 19.13 4.35 -10.91
CA ASN A 116 18.94 4.77 -9.52
C ASN A 116 19.59 6.13 -9.21
N GLY A 117 20.58 6.56 -9.98
CA GLY A 117 21.36 7.75 -9.69
C GLY A 117 22.17 7.62 -8.39
N THR A 118 22.67 8.76 -7.90
CA THR A 118 23.53 8.82 -6.70
C THR A 118 22.76 9.12 -5.41
N SER A 119 21.60 9.77 -5.54
CA SER A 119 20.76 10.16 -4.40
C SER A 119 19.95 8.99 -3.87
N THR A 120 19.86 8.85 -2.55
CA THR A 120 19.06 7.81 -1.87
C THR A 120 17.66 8.30 -1.51
N SER A 121 17.42 9.59 -1.62
CA SER A 121 16.12 10.22 -1.36
C SER A 121 15.96 11.45 -2.24
N VAL A 122 14.73 11.76 -2.60
CA VAL A 122 14.34 12.96 -3.34
C VAL A 122 13.29 13.74 -2.56
N LYS A 123 13.15 15.03 -2.86
CA LYS A 123 12.03 15.84 -2.37
C LYS A 123 11.20 16.29 -3.56
N SER A 124 9.89 16.39 -3.36
CA SER A 124 8.98 16.93 -4.37
C SER A 124 9.45 18.31 -4.85
N ASN A 125 9.52 18.51 -6.17
CA ASN A 125 10.01 19.72 -6.83
C ASN A 125 8.93 20.32 -7.73
N VAL A 126 7.77 20.61 -7.13
CA VAL A 126 6.62 21.19 -7.81
C VAL A 126 6.11 22.40 -7.05
N ASN A 127 5.53 23.36 -7.78
CA ASN A 127 4.88 24.51 -7.14
C ASN A 127 3.53 24.11 -6.57
N ILE A 128 3.48 23.94 -5.26
CA ILE A 128 2.29 23.51 -4.51
C ILE A 128 1.32 24.69 -4.28
N GLY A 129 1.77 25.93 -4.50
CA GLY A 129 1.01 27.15 -4.21
C GLY A 129 1.04 27.54 -2.73
N PRO A 130 0.23 28.53 -2.32
CA PRO A 130 0.18 29.04 -0.94
C PRO A 130 -0.46 28.07 0.07
N ASP A 131 -0.92 26.91 -0.41
CA ASP A 131 -1.63 25.88 0.37
C ASP A 131 -0.66 24.97 1.16
N ALA A 132 0.65 25.10 0.94
CA ALA A 132 1.70 24.34 1.63
C ALA A 132 1.94 24.84 3.08
N ARG A 133 0.89 24.91 3.91
CA ARG A 133 0.92 25.52 5.25
C ARG A 133 1.10 24.53 6.40
N HIS A 134 1.28 23.25 6.10
CA HIS A 134 1.30 22.16 7.09
C HIS A 134 2.74 21.83 7.52
N GLU A 135 3.39 22.77 8.22
CA GLU A 135 4.79 22.62 8.67
C GLU A 135 4.96 21.57 9.79
N ASP A 136 3.87 21.21 10.47
CA ASP A 136 3.83 20.19 11.53
C ASP A 136 3.52 18.77 11.00
N GLU A 137 3.39 18.60 9.69
CA GLU A 137 3.21 17.31 9.03
C GLU A 137 4.49 16.90 8.27
N CYS A 138 4.91 15.64 8.40
CA CYS A 138 5.97 15.06 7.57
C CYS A 138 5.42 13.96 6.69
N TRP A 139 5.56 14.10 5.37
CA TRP A 139 5.07 13.11 4.41
C TRP A 139 6.25 12.38 3.74
N ILE A 140 6.22 11.05 3.83
CA ILE A 140 7.28 10.17 3.34
C ILE A 140 6.64 9.18 2.35
N PHE A 141 7.28 9.00 1.20
CA PHE A 141 6.89 8.02 0.20
C PHE A 141 8.01 6.99 -0.02
N LEU A 142 7.66 5.71 -0.02
CA LEU A 142 8.57 4.61 -0.35
C LEU A 142 8.05 3.89 -1.59
N ASN A 143 8.85 3.90 -2.66
CA ASN A 143 8.52 3.22 -3.92
C ASN A 143 8.70 1.70 -3.80
N GLY A 144 8.25 0.98 -4.84
CA GLY A 144 8.60 -0.44 -5.00
C GLY A 144 9.55 -0.69 -6.18
N VAL A 145 9.54 -1.94 -6.64
CA VAL A 145 10.39 -2.46 -7.71
C VAL A 145 10.36 -1.61 -8.98
N ALA A 146 11.38 -1.83 -9.81
CA ALA A 146 11.47 -1.28 -11.14
C ALA A 146 11.42 0.26 -11.23
N THR A 147 11.59 0.96 -10.10
CA THR A 147 11.44 2.42 -10.02
C THR A 147 12.78 3.07 -9.75
N GLY A 148 13.33 3.74 -10.77
CA GLY A 148 14.54 4.56 -10.63
C GLY A 148 14.26 5.97 -10.09
N HIS A 149 15.30 6.78 -9.93
CA HIS A 149 15.20 8.13 -9.37
C HIS A 149 14.25 9.06 -10.15
N LEU A 150 14.17 8.92 -11.48
CA LEU A 150 13.31 9.75 -12.34
C LEU A 150 11.82 9.45 -12.10
N TRP A 151 11.45 8.17 -12.04
CA TRP A 151 10.08 7.76 -11.71
C TRP A 151 9.74 8.06 -10.25
N LEU A 152 10.68 7.87 -9.32
CA LEU A 152 10.50 8.29 -7.93
C LEU A 152 10.20 9.80 -7.83
N GLN A 153 10.95 10.64 -8.56
CA GLN A 153 10.69 12.09 -8.61
C GLN A 153 9.27 12.38 -9.13
N SER A 154 8.87 11.72 -10.23
CA SER A 154 7.53 11.90 -10.79
C SER A 154 6.43 11.48 -9.80
N ASN A 155 6.65 10.40 -9.05
CA ASN A 155 5.71 9.92 -8.03
C ASN A 155 5.56 10.91 -6.87
N VAL A 156 6.67 11.41 -6.32
CA VAL A 156 6.60 12.40 -5.23
C VAL A 156 6.01 13.73 -5.68
N ASP A 157 6.28 14.15 -6.91
CA ASP A 157 5.70 15.36 -7.49
C ASP A 157 4.20 15.22 -7.68
N ARG A 158 3.75 14.06 -8.18
CA ARG A 158 2.32 13.75 -8.34
C ARG A 158 1.61 13.70 -6.99
N LEU A 159 2.20 13.07 -5.97
CA LEU A 159 1.67 13.04 -4.61
C LEU A 159 1.60 14.45 -3.99
N ALA A 160 2.65 15.25 -4.18
CA ALA A 160 2.70 16.63 -3.70
C ALA A 160 1.61 17.51 -4.32
N LEU A 161 1.30 17.34 -5.61
CA LEU A 161 0.18 18.03 -6.25
C LEU A 161 -1.19 17.56 -5.72
N THR A 162 -1.36 16.26 -5.47
CA THR A 162 -2.60 15.68 -4.94
C THR A 162 -2.94 16.22 -3.56
N PHE A 163 -1.98 16.13 -2.63
CA PHE A 163 -2.22 16.44 -1.23
C PHE A 163 -1.80 17.84 -0.85
N ARG A 164 -1.06 18.54 -1.71
CA ARG A 164 -0.52 19.88 -1.43
C ARG A 164 0.40 19.93 -0.21
N ARG A 165 1.22 18.89 -0.04
CA ARG A 165 2.32 18.83 0.94
C ARG A 165 3.65 18.51 0.28
N PRO A 166 4.77 19.01 0.81
CA PRO A 166 6.09 18.52 0.44
C PRO A 166 6.22 17.02 0.77
N ILE A 167 6.65 16.21 -0.19
CA ILE A 167 6.83 14.76 -0.01
C ILE A 167 8.32 14.42 -0.07
N ILE A 168 8.80 13.63 0.89
CA ILE A 168 10.13 13.04 0.86
C ILE A 168 10.02 11.64 0.26
N GLY A 169 10.59 11.41 -0.91
CA GLY A 169 10.69 10.09 -1.52
C GLY A 169 11.96 9.39 -1.06
N VAL A 170 11.84 8.21 -0.48
CA VAL A 170 12.96 7.33 -0.18
C VAL A 170 13.07 6.29 -1.28
N LEU A 171 14.26 6.14 -1.85
CA LEU A 171 14.50 5.26 -2.98
C LEU A 171 14.75 3.84 -2.49
N ASN A 172 13.81 2.94 -2.74
CA ASN A 172 14.10 1.52 -2.86
C ASN A 172 14.77 1.29 -4.23
N ARG A 173 16.03 0.86 -4.22
CA ARG A 173 16.85 0.76 -5.43
C ARG A 173 16.41 -0.44 -6.25
N THR A 174 16.29 -0.23 -7.56
CA THR A 174 15.97 -1.29 -8.52
C THR A 174 17.24 -1.84 -9.17
N TYR A 175 17.33 -3.16 -9.28
CA TYR A 175 18.35 -3.87 -10.04
C TYR A 175 17.83 -4.46 -11.36
N GLY A 176 16.54 -4.22 -11.65
CA GLY A 176 15.82 -4.78 -12.78
C GLY A 176 14.66 -5.65 -12.31
N ILE A 177 13.63 -5.78 -13.14
CA ILE A 177 12.37 -6.41 -12.74
C ILE A 177 12.58 -7.84 -12.21
N LEU A 178 13.46 -8.64 -12.81
CA LEU A 178 13.63 -10.04 -12.39
C LEU A 178 14.40 -10.15 -11.08
N PHE A 179 15.49 -9.40 -10.92
CA PHE A 179 16.24 -9.42 -9.67
C PHE A 179 15.47 -8.78 -8.52
N ASP A 180 14.71 -7.72 -8.80
CA ASP A 180 13.80 -7.10 -7.84
C ASP A 180 12.70 -8.07 -7.38
N LEU A 181 12.14 -8.90 -8.28
CA LEU A 181 11.17 -9.94 -7.89
C LEU A 181 11.78 -11.01 -6.99
N ILE A 182 13.03 -11.42 -7.25
CA ILE A 182 13.76 -12.35 -6.38
C ILE A 182 14.02 -11.70 -5.01
N GLN A 183 14.47 -10.44 -5.00
CA GLN A 183 14.66 -9.67 -3.78
C GLN A 183 13.35 -9.56 -2.98
N CYS A 184 12.22 -9.26 -3.63
CA CYS A 184 10.90 -9.23 -3.00
C CYS A 184 10.60 -10.51 -2.23
N VAL A 185 10.81 -11.69 -2.85
CA VAL A 185 10.59 -12.99 -2.21
C VAL A 185 11.51 -13.18 -1.01
N ILE A 186 12.80 -12.83 -1.15
CA ILE A 186 13.78 -12.94 -0.06
C ILE A 186 13.41 -12.02 1.11
N GLU A 187 13.09 -10.76 0.86
CA GLU A 187 12.67 -9.79 1.88
C GLU A 187 11.40 -10.25 2.59
N ARG A 188 10.41 -10.71 1.83
CA ARG A 188 9.09 -11.09 2.34
C ARG A 188 9.09 -12.38 3.15
N ASP A 189 9.85 -13.39 2.71
CA ASP A 189 9.78 -14.74 3.28
C ASP A 189 10.89 -15.02 4.31
N PHE A 190 12.03 -14.33 4.20
CA PHE A 190 13.14 -14.47 5.15
C PHE A 190 13.24 -13.27 6.11
N CYS A 191 12.35 -12.28 5.99
CA CYS A 191 12.44 -11.00 6.71
C CYS A 191 13.82 -10.34 6.51
N TYR A 192 14.40 -10.52 5.33
CA TYR A 192 15.73 -10.00 5.04
C TYR A 192 15.65 -8.50 4.90
N SER A 193 16.31 -7.78 5.80
CA SER A 193 16.24 -6.32 5.83
C SER A 193 17.44 -5.71 5.12
N THR A 194 17.18 -5.28 3.88
CA THR A 194 18.12 -4.58 3.00
C THR A 194 18.53 -3.22 3.53
N ASP A 195 19.58 -2.64 2.94
CA ASP A 195 20.06 -1.31 3.32
C ASP A 195 19.00 -0.22 3.09
N ASP A 196 18.14 -0.39 2.09
CA ASP A 196 17.03 0.54 1.81
C ASP A 196 16.02 0.54 2.97
N ILE A 197 15.61 -0.64 3.44
CA ILE A 197 14.74 -0.79 4.63
C ILE A 197 15.36 -0.14 5.86
N ARG A 198 16.66 -0.37 6.11
CA ARG A 198 17.37 0.17 7.28
C ARG A 198 17.45 1.69 7.27
N ARG A 199 17.72 2.28 6.11
CA ARG A 199 17.77 3.74 5.94
C ARG A 199 16.38 4.37 6.04
N SER A 200 15.38 3.75 5.42
CA SER A 200 13.97 4.16 5.52
C SER A 200 13.50 4.14 6.97
N TYR A 201 13.79 3.07 7.71
CA TYR A 201 13.51 2.97 9.14
C TYR A 201 14.16 4.11 9.94
N ALA A 202 15.46 4.34 9.74
CA ALA A 202 16.18 5.39 10.46
C ALA A 202 15.57 6.78 10.19
N LEU A 203 15.23 7.09 8.93
CA LEU A 203 14.58 8.34 8.55
C LEU A 203 13.19 8.47 9.20
N ILE A 204 12.34 7.45 9.09
CA ILE A 204 10.97 7.49 9.62
C ILE A 204 11.00 7.63 11.14
N LYS A 205 11.87 6.88 11.83
CA LYS A 205 12.08 7.00 13.27
C LYS A 205 12.57 8.39 13.67
N GLU A 206 13.53 8.95 12.95
CA GLU A 206 14.02 10.32 13.18
C GLU A 206 12.88 11.33 13.08
N LYS A 207 12.01 11.23 12.06
CA LYS A 207 10.87 12.14 11.88
C LYS A 207 9.76 11.95 12.91
N LEU A 208 9.53 10.72 13.37
CA LEU A 208 8.57 10.45 14.45
C LEU A 208 9.03 11.00 15.80
N LEU A 209 10.34 11.01 16.07
CA LEU A 209 10.89 11.52 17.33
C LEU A 209 11.13 13.04 17.33
N ASP A 210 11.02 13.69 16.18
CA ASP A 210 11.18 15.14 16.06
C ASP A 210 9.90 15.86 16.52
N ALA A 211 10.00 16.54 17.66
CA ALA A 211 8.88 17.24 18.30
C ALA A 211 8.22 18.34 17.44
N ARG A 212 8.83 18.72 16.31
CA ARG A 212 8.21 19.65 15.34
C ARG A 212 7.04 19.01 14.61
N PHE A 213 7.11 17.71 14.37
CA PHE A 213 6.05 17.00 13.66
C PHE A 213 5.05 16.46 14.67
N LYS A 214 3.77 16.73 14.42
CA LYS A 214 2.65 16.14 15.16
C LYS A 214 2.05 14.95 14.41
N LYS A 215 2.40 14.83 13.13
CA LYS A 215 1.87 13.82 12.23
C LYS A 215 2.92 13.42 11.21
N VAL A 216 3.12 12.12 11.06
CA VAL A 216 3.98 11.53 10.04
C VAL A 216 3.11 10.64 9.15
N VAL A 217 3.06 10.94 7.87
CA VAL A 217 2.29 10.19 6.88
C VAL A 217 3.26 9.37 6.03
N LEU A 218 3.10 8.05 6.07
CA LEU A 218 3.90 7.10 5.31
C LEU A 218 3.07 6.52 4.16
N ILE A 219 3.46 6.83 2.94
CA ILE A 219 2.85 6.29 1.72
C ILE A 219 3.76 5.21 1.14
N LEU A 220 3.20 4.03 0.88
CA LEU A 220 3.93 2.86 0.40
C LEU A 220 3.33 2.38 -0.92
N HIS A 221 4.16 2.00 -1.88
CA HIS A 221 3.69 1.41 -3.14
C HIS A 221 4.39 0.09 -3.44
N SER A 222 3.65 -0.92 -3.90
CA SER A 222 4.21 -2.19 -4.37
C SER A 222 5.08 -2.88 -3.30
N GLN A 223 6.35 -3.21 -3.61
CA GLN A 223 7.35 -3.74 -2.66
C GLN A 223 7.60 -2.80 -1.48
N GLY A 224 7.44 -1.48 -1.63
CA GLY A 224 7.50 -0.56 -0.49
C GLY A 224 6.51 -0.94 0.62
N GLY A 225 5.45 -1.69 0.30
CA GLY A 225 4.56 -2.30 1.29
C GLY A 225 5.20 -3.43 2.12
N ILE A 226 6.05 -4.28 1.52
CA ILE A 226 6.87 -5.29 2.22
C ILE A 226 7.83 -4.59 3.17
N GLU A 227 8.57 -3.61 2.66
CA GLU A 227 9.53 -2.82 3.45
C GLU A 227 8.83 -2.10 4.60
N GLY A 228 7.72 -1.42 4.32
CA GLY A 228 6.96 -0.68 5.31
C GLY A 228 6.34 -1.57 6.39
N ALA A 229 5.96 -2.81 6.07
CA ALA A 229 5.50 -3.78 7.08
C ALA A 229 6.63 -4.15 8.05
N MET A 230 7.84 -4.42 7.54
CA MET A 230 9.01 -4.69 8.39
C MET A 230 9.45 -3.47 9.19
N ILE A 231 9.43 -2.29 8.59
CA ILE A 231 9.71 -1.02 9.28
C ILE A 231 8.72 -0.81 10.42
N LEU A 232 7.43 -1.05 10.18
CA LEU A 232 6.39 -0.95 11.20
C LEU A 232 6.64 -1.92 12.35
N ASP A 233 7.02 -3.17 12.07
CA ASP A 233 7.37 -4.15 13.11
C ASP A 233 8.54 -3.68 13.99
N TRP A 234 9.57 -3.08 13.41
CA TRP A 234 10.67 -2.47 14.19
C TRP A 234 10.24 -1.23 14.97
N LEU A 235 9.37 -0.40 14.39
CA LEU A 235 8.82 0.77 15.07
C LEU A 235 7.98 0.35 16.29
N LEU A 236 7.15 -0.69 16.15
CA LEU A 236 6.37 -1.28 17.24
C LEU A 236 7.24 -1.85 18.36
N ALA A 237 8.44 -2.33 18.04
CA ALA A 237 9.38 -2.88 19.01
C ALA A 237 10.21 -1.80 19.75
N GLU A 238 10.47 -0.64 19.12
CA GLU A 238 11.44 0.33 19.62
C GLU A 238 10.86 1.71 19.99
N VAL A 239 9.70 2.09 19.47
CA VAL A 239 9.14 3.44 19.62
C VAL A 239 7.95 3.42 20.59
N PRO A 240 7.87 4.36 21.55
CA PRO A 240 6.72 4.52 22.43
C PRO A 240 5.40 4.67 21.65
N GLN A 241 4.34 4.02 22.14
CA GLN A 241 3.06 3.96 21.42
C GLN A 241 2.36 5.32 21.28
N ASP A 242 2.58 6.25 22.21
CA ASP A 242 2.08 7.63 22.11
C ASP A 242 2.73 8.41 20.96
N ILE A 243 3.98 8.09 20.62
CA ILE A 243 4.66 8.63 19.43
C ILE A 243 4.17 7.92 18.17
N LEU A 244 3.98 6.59 18.21
CA LEU A 244 3.43 5.83 17.08
C LEU A 244 2.02 6.26 16.68
N GLN A 245 1.25 6.86 17.60
CA GLN A 245 -0.05 7.46 17.31
C GLN A 245 0.01 8.68 16.38
N GLN A 246 1.18 9.25 16.15
CA GLN A 246 1.38 10.30 15.15
C GLN A 246 1.52 9.74 13.73
N LEU A 247 1.70 8.42 13.59
CA LEU A 247 1.89 7.75 12.31
C LEU A 247 0.54 7.43 11.64
N GLU A 248 0.43 7.78 10.36
CA GLU A 248 -0.61 7.30 9.46
C GLU A 248 0.04 6.59 8.26
N ILE A 249 -0.52 5.45 7.85
CA ILE A 249 0.07 4.62 6.79
C ILE A 249 -0.94 4.37 5.68
N TYR A 250 -0.53 4.66 4.44
CA TYR A 250 -1.35 4.47 3.26
C TYR A 250 -0.59 3.64 2.24
N THR A 251 -1.16 2.53 1.79
CA THR A 251 -0.47 1.63 0.85
C THR A 251 -1.22 1.50 -0.46
N PHE A 252 -0.52 1.46 -1.59
CA PHE A 252 -1.06 1.24 -2.92
C PHE A 252 -0.46 -0.03 -3.55
N GLY A 253 -1.30 -0.98 -3.94
CA GLY A 253 -0.84 -2.24 -4.55
C GLY A 253 0.13 -3.03 -3.66
N ASN A 254 -0.16 -3.08 -2.36
CA ASN A 254 0.75 -3.59 -1.33
C ASN A 254 1.16 -5.06 -1.57
N ALA A 255 2.46 -5.28 -1.78
CA ALA A 255 3.05 -6.60 -2.03
C ALA A 255 3.35 -7.40 -0.75
N SER A 256 3.14 -6.83 0.44
CA SER A 256 3.43 -7.52 1.69
C SER A 256 2.59 -8.79 1.82
N ASN A 257 2.96 -9.63 2.78
CA ASN A 257 2.11 -10.71 3.28
C ASN A 257 1.46 -10.33 4.62
N HIS A 258 1.67 -9.08 5.09
CA HIS A 258 1.18 -8.62 6.38
C HIS A 258 1.25 -7.11 6.62
N PHE A 259 0.51 -6.68 7.64
CA PHE A 259 0.59 -5.36 8.23
C PHE A 259 0.07 -5.41 9.69
N ASN A 260 0.96 -5.30 10.66
CA ASN A 260 0.62 -5.46 12.09
C ASN A 260 0.24 -4.12 12.73
N ASN A 261 -0.74 -4.13 13.63
CA ASN A 261 -1.15 -2.96 14.42
C ASN A 261 -1.88 -3.42 15.70
N PRO A 262 -1.14 -3.83 16.75
CA PRO A 262 -1.73 -4.31 17.99
C PRO A 262 -2.47 -3.19 18.72
N HIS A 263 -3.34 -3.58 19.66
CA HIS A 263 -3.91 -2.64 20.63
C HIS A 263 -2.83 -2.08 21.55
N ARG A 264 -2.96 -0.81 21.94
CA ARG A 264 -1.98 -0.11 22.78
C ARG A 264 -1.82 -0.75 24.14
N SER A 265 -2.95 -1.09 24.73
CA SER A 265 -3.04 -1.66 26.05
C SER A 265 -4.09 -2.75 26.07
N TYR A 266 -3.98 -3.66 27.04
CA TYR A 266 -5.03 -4.63 27.31
C TYR A 266 -6.38 -3.95 27.58
N SER A 267 -6.39 -2.81 28.27
CA SER A 267 -7.59 -2.00 28.48
C SER A 267 -8.19 -1.46 27.18
N SER A 268 -7.37 -1.02 26.23
CA SER A 268 -7.85 -0.57 24.92
C SER A 268 -8.50 -1.71 24.15
N MET A 269 -7.87 -2.89 24.16
CA MET A 269 -8.41 -4.11 23.57
C MET A 269 -9.75 -4.50 24.21
N HIS A 270 -9.78 -4.59 25.54
CA HIS A 270 -11.00 -4.95 26.28
C HIS A 270 -12.12 -3.94 26.07
N ASN A 271 -11.80 -2.64 26.08
CA ASN A 271 -12.79 -1.59 25.82
C ASN A 271 -13.30 -1.63 24.38
N ALA A 272 -12.47 -2.00 23.41
CA ALA A 272 -12.88 -2.13 22.02
C ALA A 272 -13.79 -3.36 21.83
N GLU A 273 -13.48 -4.49 22.49
CA GLU A 273 -14.34 -5.67 22.55
C GLU A 273 -15.71 -5.36 23.17
N LEU A 274 -15.73 -4.66 24.31
CA LEU A 274 -16.97 -4.23 24.97
C LEU A 274 -17.81 -3.29 24.10
N ARG A 275 -17.16 -2.42 23.32
CA ARG A 275 -17.82 -1.50 22.40
C ARG A 275 -18.22 -2.15 21.09
N LYS A 276 -17.78 -3.39 20.82
CA LYS A 276 -17.81 -4.00 19.49
C LYS A 276 -17.29 -3.02 18.42
N GLY A 277 -16.16 -2.37 18.69
CA GLY A 277 -15.50 -1.48 17.75
C GLY A 277 -14.29 -0.78 18.36
N SER A 278 -13.24 -0.58 17.57
CA SER A 278 -12.07 0.19 18.00
C SER A 278 -12.16 1.62 17.50
N ASN A 279 -11.63 2.51 18.34
CA ASN A 279 -11.31 3.85 17.92
C ASN A 279 -9.85 3.90 17.43
N PRO A 280 -9.49 4.90 16.61
CA PRO A 280 -8.10 5.15 16.20
C PRO A 280 -7.10 5.14 17.36
N GLY A 281 -7.52 5.69 18.52
CA GLY A 281 -6.71 5.78 19.73
C GLY A 281 -6.48 4.46 20.48
N ASP A 282 -7.19 3.38 20.13
CA ASP A 282 -7.06 2.07 20.78
C ASP A 282 -5.86 1.26 20.23
N LYS A 283 -5.41 1.58 19.02
CA LYS A 283 -4.34 0.88 18.29
C LYS A 283 -2.99 1.57 18.40
N ALA A 284 -1.89 0.88 18.12
CA ALA A 284 -0.55 1.47 18.19
C ALA A 284 -0.35 2.57 17.13
N VAL A 285 -0.67 2.28 15.87
CA VAL A 285 -0.71 3.24 14.76
C VAL A 285 -2.14 3.72 14.55
N ARG A 286 -2.29 5.02 14.34
CA ARG A 286 -3.59 5.70 14.36
C ARG A 286 -4.43 5.49 13.11
N HIS A 287 -3.84 5.38 11.93
CA HIS A 287 -4.59 5.10 10.71
C HIS A 287 -3.78 4.23 9.75
N ILE A 288 -4.43 3.20 9.20
CA ILE A 288 -3.86 2.35 8.17
C ILE A 288 -4.93 2.09 7.10
N GLU A 289 -4.63 2.44 5.84
CA GLU A 289 -5.50 2.18 4.69
C GLU A 289 -4.72 1.55 3.54
N HIS A 290 -5.32 0.55 2.91
CA HIS A 290 -4.74 -0.19 1.80
C HIS A 290 -5.63 -0.04 0.55
N TYR A 291 -5.08 0.53 -0.51
CA TYR A 291 -5.72 0.64 -1.81
C TYR A 291 -5.21 -0.46 -2.74
N ALA A 292 -6.13 -1.23 -3.30
CA ALA A 292 -5.82 -2.34 -4.19
C ALA A 292 -6.72 -2.30 -5.44
N ASN A 293 -6.11 -2.53 -6.61
CA ASN A 293 -6.84 -2.84 -7.84
C ASN A 293 -7.05 -4.37 -7.91
N SER A 294 -8.27 -4.84 -8.14
CA SER A 294 -8.60 -6.29 -8.15
C SER A 294 -7.88 -7.08 -9.26
N GLY A 295 -7.48 -6.42 -10.34
CA GLY A 295 -6.72 -6.98 -11.45
C GLY A 295 -5.23 -6.66 -11.43
N ASP A 296 -4.73 -6.04 -10.36
CA ASP A 296 -3.29 -5.80 -10.18
C ASP A 296 -2.60 -7.07 -9.69
N PHE A 297 -1.65 -7.57 -10.48
CA PHE A 297 -0.85 -8.75 -10.15
C PHE A 297 -0.20 -8.67 -8.77
N VAL A 298 0.39 -7.52 -8.42
CA VAL A 298 1.12 -7.36 -7.16
C VAL A 298 0.16 -7.31 -5.98
N ALA A 299 -0.98 -6.61 -6.12
CA ALA A 299 -2.03 -6.63 -5.11
C ALA A 299 -2.59 -8.06 -4.92
N CYS A 300 -2.81 -8.79 -6.00
CA CYS A 300 -3.19 -10.21 -5.99
C CYS A 300 -2.14 -11.11 -5.35
N TRP A 301 -0.85 -10.83 -5.54
CA TRP A 301 0.26 -11.57 -4.96
C TRP A 301 0.56 -11.18 -3.50
N GLY A 302 0.08 -10.02 -3.05
CA GLY A 302 0.20 -9.51 -1.68
C GLY A 302 -1.16 -9.33 -1.02
N VAL A 303 -1.53 -8.10 -0.67
CA VAL A 303 -2.68 -7.78 0.17
C VAL A 303 -3.97 -8.55 -0.17
N LEU A 304 -4.33 -8.75 -1.43
CA LEU A 304 -5.57 -9.45 -1.80
C LEU A 304 -5.58 -10.95 -1.50
N SER A 305 -4.42 -11.59 -1.46
CA SER A 305 -4.31 -13.01 -1.09
C SER A 305 -4.23 -13.23 0.42
N PHE A 306 -3.68 -12.25 1.14
CA PHE A 306 -3.42 -12.36 2.57
C PHE A 306 -4.48 -11.64 3.43
N ARG A 307 -5.32 -10.75 2.85
CA ARG A 307 -6.42 -10.04 3.54
C ARG A 307 -7.56 -10.92 4.06
N ASN A 308 -7.58 -12.20 3.73
CA ASN A 308 -8.57 -13.14 4.27
C ASN A 308 -8.00 -13.94 5.46
N MET A 309 -6.69 -13.86 5.71
CA MET A 309 -6.06 -14.54 6.85
C MET A 309 -6.16 -13.72 8.10
N ARG A 310 -6.72 -14.28 9.17
CA ARG A 310 -6.93 -13.62 10.46
C ARG A 310 -5.67 -12.92 10.99
N ASN A 311 -5.87 -11.73 11.57
CA ASN A 311 -4.84 -10.86 12.15
C ASN A 311 -3.64 -10.56 11.24
N ARG A 312 -3.80 -10.65 9.92
CA ARG A 312 -2.69 -10.49 8.99
C ARG A 312 -2.60 -9.08 8.42
N TYR A 313 -3.74 -8.44 8.18
CA TYR A 313 -3.83 -7.09 7.64
C TYR A 313 -4.68 -6.23 8.55
N MET A 314 -4.02 -5.31 9.25
CA MET A 314 -4.68 -4.30 10.07
C MET A 314 -4.94 -3.04 9.25
N GLY A 315 -6.12 -2.44 9.41
CA GLY A 315 -6.56 -1.30 8.61
C GLY A 315 -7.59 -1.67 7.53
N HIS A 316 -8.13 -0.66 6.86
CA HIS A 316 -9.15 -0.86 5.82
C HIS A 316 -8.52 -1.24 4.49
N VAL A 317 -9.03 -2.30 3.84
CA VAL A 317 -8.64 -2.65 2.47
C VAL A 317 -9.72 -2.21 1.49
N LEU A 318 -9.45 -1.14 0.74
CA LEU A 318 -10.30 -0.60 -0.31
C LEU A 318 -9.90 -1.22 -1.66
N THR A 319 -10.78 -2.07 -2.21
CA THR A 319 -10.54 -2.78 -3.46
C THR A 319 -11.37 -2.19 -4.60
N ARG A 320 -10.69 -1.56 -5.55
CA ARG A 320 -11.30 -1.07 -6.79
C ARG A 320 -11.38 -2.18 -7.82
N ASN A 321 -12.52 -2.32 -8.49
CA ASN A 321 -12.61 -3.15 -9.69
C ASN A 321 -11.86 -2.48 -10.85
N GLY A 322 -10.62 -2.91 -11.08
CA GLY A 322 -9.73 -2.32 -12.09
C GLY A 322 -8.40 -3.05 -12.16
N SER A 323 -7.63 -2.80 -13.21
CA SER A 323 -6.28 -3.33 -13.41
C SER A 323 -5.24 -2.22 -13.35
N GLY A 324 -3.95 -2.59 -13.51
CA GLY A 324 -2.84 -1.66 -13.50
C GLY A 324 -2.19 -1.54 -12.13
N HIS A 325 -0.86 -1.49 -12.14
CA HIS A 325 -0.06 -1.50 -10.91
C HIS A 325 0.67 -0.17 -10.62
N LEU A 326 1.18 0.51 -11.66
CA LEU A 326 1.92 1.77 -11.52
C LEU A 326 1.18 2.84 -10.70
N LEU A 327 1.92 3.55 -9.84
CA LEU A 327 1.35 4.43 -8.82
C LEU A 327 0.62 5.62 -9.45
N ASN A 328 1.30 6.39 -10.31
CA ASN A 328 0.68 7.58 -10.90
C ASN A 328 -0.41 7.16 -11.89
N GLN A 329 -0.06 6.28 -12.83
CA GLN A 329 -0.93 5.93 -13.94
C GLN A 329 -2.20 5.16 -13.52
N HIS A 330 -2.10 4.18 -12.62
CA HIS A 330 -3.21 3.26 -12.36
C HIS A 330 -3.88 3.44 -11.00
N TYR A 331 -3.17 4.01 -10.03
CA TYR A 331 -3.73 4.32 -8.71
C TYR A 331 -4.12 5.80 -8.62
N LEU A 332 -3.16 6.73 -8.64
CA LEU A 332 -3.43 8.16 -8.41
C LEU A 332 -4.29 8.78 -9.51
N SER A 333 -4.08 8.45 -10.79
CA SER A 333 -4.92 8.97 -11.88
C SER A 333 -6.35 8.43 -11.84
N ALA A 334 -6.56 7.23 -11.29
CA ALA A 334 -7.90 6.66 -11.15
C ALA A 334 -8.62 7.11 -9.86
N MET A 335 -7.88 7.23 -8.75
CA MET A 335 -8.44 7.49 -7.42
C MET A 335 -8.41 8.98 -7.04
N PHE A 336 -7.44 9.73 -7.56
CA PHE A 336 -7.22 11.16 -7.29
C PHE A 336 -6.92 11.91 -8.60
N PRO A 337 -7.83 11.90 -9.59
CA PRO A 337 -7.59 12.53 -10.88
C PRO A 337 -7.34 14.03 -10.71
N LEU A 338 -6.32 14.56 -11.40
CA LEU A 338 -6.03 16.00 -11.39
C LEU A 338 -6.74 16.69 -12.56
N GLY A 339 -7.29 17.86 -12.29
CA GLY A 339 -7.78 18.79 -13.28
C GLY A 339 -6.67 19.62 -13.93
N PRO A 340 -7.03 20.51 -14.88
CA PRO A 340 -6.08 21.38 -15.59
C PRO A 340 -5.28 22.33 -14.68
N ASP A 341 -5.82 22.66 -13.50
CA ASP A 341 -5.20 23.47 -12.46
C ASP A 341 -4.28 22.67 -11.52
N SER A 342 -4.02 21.40 -11.87
CA SER A 342 -3.28 20.44 -11.04
C SER A 342 -3.91 20.18 -9.68
N ARG A 343 -5.21 20.46 -9.50
CA ARG A 343 -5.96 20.13 -8.27
C ARG A 343 -6.76 18.85 -8.49
N VAL A 344 -6.96 18.09 -7.41
CA VAL A 344 -7.78 16.89 -7.41
C VAL A 344 -9.23 17.28 -7.72
N LEU A 345 -9.84 16.59 -8.68
CA LEU A 345 -11.25 16.78 -9.00
C LEU A 345 -12.11 16.26 -7.85
N GLU A 346 -13.04 17.08 -7.36
CA GLU A 346 -13.96 16.68 -6.28
C GLU A 346 -14.93 15.58 -6.72
N ASP A 347 -15.27 15.56 -8.01
CA ASP A 347 -16.12 14.54 -8.63
C ASP A 347 -15.22 13.52 -9.34
N SER A 348 -15.02 12.35 -8.72
CA SER A 348 -14.29 11.24 -9.34
C SER A 348 -15.08 9.95 -9.25
N ASP A 349 -15.02 9.14 -10.31
CA ASP A 349 -15.75 7.88 -10.42
C ASP A 349 -15.45 6.95 -9.24
N PHE A 350 -14.17 6.85 -8.85
CA PHE A 350 -13.75 6.02 -7.73
C PHE A 350 -14.30 6.54 -6.40
N MET A 351 -14.14 7.83 -6.11
CA MET A 351 -14.54 8.37 -4.81
C MET A 351 -16.06 8.41 -4.62
N ASN A 352 -16.82 8.50 -5.72
CA ASN A 352 -18.27 8.40 -5.71
C ASN A 352 -18.80 6.97 -5.83
N SER A 353 -17.93 5.99 -6.05
CA SER A 353 -18.35 4.59 -6.11
C SER A 353 -18.93 4.15 -4.76
N GLU A 354 -20.01 3.39 -4.84
CA GLU A 354 -20.68 2.80 -3.68
C GLU A 354 -19.79 1.73 -3.07
N VAL A 355 -19.75 1.68 -1.74
CA VAL A 355 -18.94 0.72 -1.01
C VAL A 355 -19.75 -0.51 -0.64
N GLU A 356 -19.35 -1.65 -1.18
CA GLU A 356 -19.85 -2.97 -0.78
C GLU A 356 -18.96 -3.52 0.34
N ILE A 357 -19.57 -3.81 1.48
CA ILE A 357 -18.86 -4.29 2.66
C ILE A 357 -18.94 -5.82 2.69
N VAL A 358 -17.78 -6.46 2.59
CA VAL A 358 -17.70 -7.94 2.55
C VAL A 358 -17.97 -8.48 3.94
N GLY A 359 -19.04 -9.26 4.08
CA GLY A 359 -19.45 -9.85 5.37
C GLY A 359 -20.87 -9.49 5.79
N ALA A 360 -21.53 -8.54 5.10
CA ALA A 360 -22.95 -8.21 5.26
C ALA A 360 -23.85 -9.47 5.31
N GLY A 361 -24.25 -9.92 6.51
CA GLY A 361 -25.20 -11.01 6.73
C GLY A 361 -24.64 -12.40 7.07
N MET A 362 -23.35 -12.58 7.37
CA MET A 362 -22.80 -13.89 7.78
C MET A 362 -22.45 -13.92 9.28
N SER A 363 -23.26 -14.63 10.08
CA SER A 363 -23.25 -14.63 11.55
C SER A 363 -22.12 -15.39 12.26
N THR A 364 -21.15 -16.01 11.56
CA THR A 364 -20.27 -16.98 12.23
C THR A 364 -18.80 -17.01 11.80
N ALA A 365 -18.31 -16.04 11.00
CA ALA A 365 -16.89 -16.05 10.60
C ALA A 365 -16.20 -14.69 10.49
N ARG A 366 -16.92 -13.57 10.66
CA ARG A 366 -16.44 -12.21 10.37
C ARG A 366 -17.12 -11.19 11.29
N GLU A 367 -16.39 -10.21 11.83
CA GLU A 367 -17.01 -9.03 12.46
C GLU A 367 -17.54 -8.09 11.37
N GLY A 368 -18.69 -7.47 11.60
CA GLY A 368 -19.15 -6.33 10.82
C GLY A 368 -20.54 -6.43 10.18
N ALA A 369 -21.30 -7.51 10.39
CA ALA A 369 -22.71 -7.51 10.01
C ALA A 369 -23.59 -8.43 10.86
N GLU A 370 -23.71 -8.09 12.14
CA GLU A 370 -24.92 -8.45 12.85
C GLU A 370 -25.92 -7.31 12.68
N SER A 371 -27.07 -7.59 12.07
CA SER A 371 -28.26 -6.76 12.24
C SER A 371 -28.62 -6.80 13.72
N THR A 372 -28.09 -5.88 14.52
CA THR A 372 -28.43 -5.83 15.94
C THR A 372 -29.81 -5.18 16.07
N VAL A 373 -30.86 -5.99 16.07
CA VAL A 373 -32.15 -5.57 16.61
C VAL A 373 -31.93 -5.43 18.11
N ARG A 374 -31.64 -4.21 18.59
CA ARG A 374 -31.68 -3.93 20.02
C ARG A 374 -33.13 -4.07 20.47
N ALA A 375 -33.42 -5.10 21.24
CA ALA A 375 -34.70 -5.23 21.92
C ALA A 375 -34.90 -4.01 22.85
N GLY A 376 -35.70 -3.04 22.40
CA GLY A 376 -36.13 -1.89 23.20
C GLY A 376 -36.06 -0.50 22.56
N SER A 377 -35.56 -0.34 21.33
CA SER A 377 -35.61 0.94 20.60
C SER A 377 -35.79 0.70 19.10
N ASP A 378 -36.79 1.34 18.48
CA ASP A 378 -37.24 1.18 17.07
C ASP A 378 -36.22 1.60 15.98
N GLU A 379 -34.91 1.57 16.25
CA GLU A 379 -33.86 1.95 15.30
C GLU A 379 -33.03 0.72 14.89
N ALA A 380 -33.11 0.34 13.60
CA ALA A 380 -32.12 -0.53 12.99
C ALA A 380 -31.00 0.35 12.40
N VAL A 381 -29.77 0.20 12.90
CA VAL A 381 -28.57 0.82 12.33
C VAL A 381 -27.61 -0.30 11.94
N ALA A 382 -27.21 -0.37 10.67
CA ALA A 382 -26.15 -1.27 10.25
C ALA A 382 -24.80 -0.58 10.57
N VAL A 383 -24.25 -0.90 11.73
CA VAL A 383 -22.90 -0.44 12.11
C VAL A 383 -21.91 -1.47 11.61
N VAL A 384 -20.93 -1.04 10.83
CA VAL A 384 -19.77 -1.87 10.48
C VAL A 384 -18.81 -1.73 11.65
N GLU A 385 -18.98 -2.65 12.57
CA GLU A 385 -18.23 -2.81 13.79
C GLU A 385 -16.88 -3.46 13.47
N ASP A 386 -15.79 -2.74 13.73
CA ASP A 386 -14.42 -3.20 13.46
C ASP A 386 -13.56 -2.94 14.70
N VAL A 387 -13.36 -3.98 15.52
CA VAL A 387 -12.60 -3.93 16.79
C VAL A 387 -11.08 -3.84 16.56
N ASN A 388 -10.62 -4.07 15.33
CA ASN A 388 -9.19 -4.10 15.01
C ASN A 388 -8.74 -3.01 14.02
N SER A 389 -9.66 -2.16 13.55
CA SER A 389 -9.33 -1.05 12.67
C SER A 389 -9.11 0.20 13.47
N PRO A 390 -8.02 0.93 13.20
CA PRO A 390 -7.80 2.20 13.85
C PRO A 390 -8.67 3.31 13.21
N ILE A 391 -9.80 2.98 12.59
CA ILE A 391 -10.74 3.93 11.97
C ILE A 391 -12.10 3.74 12.65
N LEU A 392 -12.83 4.85 12.84
CA LEU A 392 -14.14 4.82 13.49
C LEU A 392 -15.12 3.87 12.75
N PRO A 393 -15.99 3.17 13.49
CA PRO A 393 -16.98 2.28 12.89
C PRO A 393 -17.90 3.04 11.94
N ILE A 394 -18.13 2.46 10.75
CA ILE A 394 -18.97 3.08 9.72
C ILE A 394 -20.43 2.87 10.12
N LYS A 395 -21.15 3.95 10.43
CA LYS A 395 -22.59 3.90 10.70
C LYS A 395 -23.36 4.02 9.38
N ILE A 396 -23.92 2.91 8.90
CA ILE A 396 -24.89 2.91 7.81
C ILE A 396 -26.28 2.94 8.46
N ALA A 397 -26.89 4.12 8.52
CA ALA A 397 -28.25 4.25 9.02
C ALA A 397 -29.24 3.66 8.00
N SER A 398 -29.98 2.61 8.38
CA SER A 398 -31.29 2.35 7.75
C SER A 398 -32.29 3.29 8.40
N SER A 399 -32.60 4.39 7.71
CA SER A 399 -33.67 5.31 8.12
C SER A 399 -35.03 4.66 7.83
N GLU A 400 -35.55 3.89 8.76
CA GLU A 400 -37.01 3.84 8.96
C GLU A 400 -37.38 4.67 10.19
N SER A 401 -37.30 5.99 10.05
CA SER A 401 -38.06 6.88 10.90
C SER A 401 -38.75 7.92 10.01
N GLN A 402 -40.06 7.71 9.84
CA GLN A 402 -41.04 8.55 9.16
C GLN A 402 -41.01 8.52 7.62
N PHE A 403 -42.09 7.99 7.06
CA PHE A 403 -42.52 8.20 5.68
C PHE A 403 -42.48 9.71 5.35
N ASP A 404 -41.39 10.16 4.73
CA ASP A 404 -41.37 11.33 3.85
C ASP A 404 -41.10 10.78 2.42
N PRO A 405 -42.10 10.72 1.53
CA PRO A 405 -42.00 10.03 0.24
C PRO A 405 -40.99 10.59 -0.77
N GLY A 406 -40.11 11.52 -0.36
CA GLY A 406 -39.25 12.32 -1.25
C GLY A 406 -37.74 12.24 -1.00
N ARG A 407 -37.23 11.51 0.00
CA ARG A 407 -35.77 11.43 0.26
C ARG A 407 -35.21 10.01 0.11
N MET A 408 -34.53 9.78 -1.00
CA MET A 408 -33.78 8.54 -1.25
C MET A 408 -32.58 8.43 -0.28
N LEU A 409 -32.46 7.28 0.41
CA LEU A 409 -31.24 6.90 1.14
C LEU A 409 -30.10 6.68 0.13
N HIS A 410 -28.95 7.33 0.36
CA HIS A 410 -27.76 7.12 -0.47
C HIS A 410 -26.80 6.12 0.18
N PRO A 411 -26.32 5.11 -0.56
CA PRO A 411 -25.29 4.18 -0.07
C PRO A 411 -23.98 4.90 0.22
N ALA A 412 -23.23 4.41 1.22
CA ALA A 412 -21.94 4.98 1.62
C ALA A 412 -20.95 4.93 0.45
N ARG A 413 -20.24 6.05 0.22
CA ARG A 413 -19.28 6.17 -0.89
C ARG A 413 -17.86 6.11 -0.36
N VAL A 414 -16.91 5.81 -1.25
CA VAL A 414 -15.48 5.74 -0.87
C VAL A 414 -14.99 7.04 -0.23
N LYS A 415 -15.43 8.20 -0.72
CA LYS A 415 -15.06 9.51 -0.13
C LYS A 415 -15.51 9.72 1.31
N ASP A 416 -16.53 9.01 1.76
CA ASP A 416 -17.07 9.13 3.11
C ASP A 416 -16.27 8.28 4.11
N ILE A 417 -15.43 7.36 3.61
CA ILE A 417 -14.69 6.37 4.41
C ILE A 417 -13.17 6.59 4.32
N SER A 418 -12.67 6.98 3.16
CA SER A 418 -11.24 7.17 2.89
C SER A 418 -10.69 8.40 3.63
N ARG A 419 -9.86 8.19 4.65
CA ARG A 419 -9.19 9.30 5.34
C ARG A 419 -8.20 10.01 4.44
N LEU A 420 -7.48 9.28 3.58
CA LEU A 420 -6.54 9.90 2.65
C LEU A 420 -7.23 10.91 1.72
N TRP A 421 -8.48 10.66 1.36
CA TRP A 421 -9.28 11.58 0.54
C TRP A 421 -9.47 12.94 1.20
N LEU A 422 -9.55 13.00 2.54
CA LEU A 422 -9.70 14.24 3.29
C LEU A 422 -8.46 15.14 3.20
N TYR A 423 -7.32 14.62 2.75
CA TYR A 423 -6.10 15.40 2.54
C TYR A 423 -5.99 16.09 1.18
N ARG A 424 -6.86 15.74 0.22
CA ARG A 424 -6.79 16.29 -1.14
C ARG A 424 -6.78 17.82 -1.14
N ASN A 425 -6.11 18.42 -2.12
CA ASN A 425 -6.13 19.87 -2.34
C ASN A 425 -5.70 20.71 -1.12
N GLY A 426 -4.89 20.17 -0.21
CA GLY A 426 -4.39 20.91 0.97
C GLY A 426 -5.31 20.86 2.19
N MET A 427 -6.43 20.14 2.12
CA MET A 427 -7.32 19.94 3.27
C MET A 427 -6.68 19.04 4.32
N SER A 428 -7.17 19.08 5.56
CA SER A 428 -6.73 18.19 6.64
C SER A 428 -7.95 17.56 7.30
N PRO A 429 -7.94 16.24 7.58
CA PRO A 429 -9.00 15.62 8.34
C PRO A 429 -9.01 16.15 9.77
N SER A 430 -10.20 16.20 10.37
CA SER A 430 -10.33 16.31 11.82
C SER A 430 -9.81 15.04 12.48
N ASP A 431 -9.15 15.23 13.61
CA ASP A 431 -8.50 14.17 14.38
C ASP A 431 -9.45 13.55 15.42
#